data_AF-A0ABD0YKD6-F1
#
_entry.id   AF-A0ABD0YKD6-F1
#
_cell.length_a   1.000
_cell.length_b   1.000
_cell.length_c   1.000
_cell.angle_alpha   90.00
_cell.angle_beta   90.00
_cell.angle_gamma   90.00
#
_symmetry.space_group_name_H-M   'P 1'
#
loop_
_entity.id
_entity.type
_entity.pdbx_description
1 polymer ?
#
loop_
_entity_poly.entity_id
_entity_poly.type
_entity_poly.pdbx_seq_one_letter_code
_entity_poly.pdbx_strand_id
1 'polypeptide(L)'
;HFQQLLEGCSLEDHKGLRRFYLTGNATCNDGSPAGYYLRRSHGSKRWIVFLEGGWYCYDHRSCHTRWARMRHLMSSKQWPDIRNVGGILSPNPDENPYWWNANHVFVPYCTSDSWSGQRTVPSVDNRFTFMGAIIIEQVIENLLPLGLHNATSLLLAGSSAGGAGVMLNLEKVKDLLKLHPNILVRGVSDSGWFLDRPPFSSHSDSITSVDAVKRGLPLWEGQIPKNCRTKYHFEPWRCYFGYRLYPTISAPLFVFQWLFDEAQMTADNVGAPVTKQQWDYIHKMGDSLRNTFVNVSAVFAPSCISHSVLTKRDWQILRIDDVSLPQALRCWELNTQPDGKQMTNQERLPDMLSDAPLNNKSSRKLTRAGNSTGLSAGHQKTRRRKNRNKKRGKKKRRGQRKSVNTRVRPQRQAQVCKQRLVERCSWPQCNHSCPKLHNPFTGEEMDFIELLKSFGLDMKSVANALGIDIHTLNNMDHDELLNLLTQQAN
;
A
#
# COMPACT_ATOMS: atom_id res chain seq x y z
N HIS A 1 -3.68 19.75 -45.35
CA HIS A 1 -4.61 20.17 -44.28
C HIS A 1 -4.86 19.14 -43.18
N PHE A 2 -4.58 17.84 -43.36
CA PHE A 2 -4.77 16.82 -42.30
C PHE A 2 -3.55 16.62 -41.36
N GLN A 3 -2.38 17.14 -41.73
CA GLN A 3 -1.13 16.99 -40.97
C GLN A 3 -0.94 18.04 -39.87
N GLN A 4 -1.56 19.22 -40.00
CA GLN A 4 -1.52 20.30 -39.00
C GLN A 4 -2.52 20.13 -37.83
N LEU A 5 -3.44 19.16 -37.91
CA LEU A 5 -4.35 18.83 -36.80
C LEU A 5 -3.77 17.79 -35.83
N LEU A 6 -2.64 17.16 -36.19
CA LEU A 6 -1.95 16.18 -35.34
C LEU A 6 -0.79 16.79 -34.53
N GLU A 7 -0.35 18.01 -34.87
CA GLU A 7 0.71 18.72 -34.14
C GLU A 7 0.25 19.31 -32.80
N GLY A 8 -1.07 19.37 -32.55
CA GLY A 8 -1.66 19.68 -31.23
C GLY A 8 -1.94 18.46 -30.36
N CYS A 9 -1.80 17.25 -30.90
CA CYS A 9 -1.94 15.98 -30.18
C CYS A 9 -0.57 15.41 -29.79
N SER A 10 0.34 16.28 -29.35
CA SER A 10 1.41 15.86 -28.47
C SER A 10 0.76 15.38 -27.16
N LEU A 11 0.43 14.10 -27.09
CA LEU A 11 0.32 13.36 -25.84
C LEU A 11 1.74 13.33 -25.25
N GLU A 12 2.21 14.47 -24.75
CA GLU A 12 3.13 14.42 -23.62
C GLU A 12 2.35 13.75 -22.51
N ASP A 13 2.45 12.41 -22.45
CA ASP A 13 2.10 11.61 -21.29
C ASP A 13 2.94 12.12 -20.12
N HIS A 14 2.50 13.21 -19.50
CA HIS A 14 3.04 13.66 -18.24
C HIS A 14 2.85 12.50 -17.27
N LYS A 15 3.95 11.80 -16.97
CA LYS A 15 3.94 10.62 -16.09
C LYS A 15 3.45 10.97 -14.68
N GLY A 16 3.56 12.25 -14.28
CA GLY A 16 3.14 12.75 -12.97
C GLY A 16 1.66 13.13 -12.89
N LEU A 17 1.14 13.18 -11.67
CA LEU A 17 -0.21 13.67 -11.40
C LEU A 17 -0.20 15.21 -11.46
N ARG A 18 -1.18 15.81 -12.14
CA ARG A 18 -1.31 17.28 -12.28
C ARG A 18 -2.23 17.83 -11.20
N ARG A 19 -1.89 18.98 -10.62
CA ARG A 19 -2.68 19.67 -9.58
C ARG A 19 -3.95 20.30 -10.14
N PHE A 20 -5.05 20.16 -9.39
CA PHE A 20 -6.33 20.81 -9.58
C PHE A 20 -6.79 21.37 -8.23
N TYR A 21 -7.27 22.61 -8.21
CA TYR A 21 -7.95 23.17 -7.05
C TYR A 21 -9.44 22.81 -7.09
N LEU A 22 -10.05 22.68 -5.91
CA LEU A 22 -11.49 22.46 -5.82
C LEU A 22 -12.24 23.71 -6.27
N THR A 23 -13.37 23.50 -6.94
CA THR A 23 -14.27 24.57 -7.37
C THR A 23 -15.20 25.09 -6.26
N GLY A 24 -15.21 24.44 -5.09
CA GLY A 24 -16.05 24.80 -3.95
C GLY A 24 -15.30 25.56 -2.85
N ASN A 25 -15.98 25.77 -1.72
CA ASN A 25 -15.45 26.55 -0.59
C ASN A 25 -14.54 25.74 0.36
N ALA A 26 -14.09 24.55 -0.04
CA ALA A 26 -13.23 23.74 0.82
C ALA A 26 -11.81 24.31 0.86
N THR A 27 -11.31 24.59 2.07
CA THR A 27 -9.98 25.15 2.29
C THR A 27 -9.10 24.22 3.11
N CYS A 28 -7.80 24.41 2.96
CA CYS A 28 -6.81 23.96 3.93
C CYS A 28 -6.95 24.75 5.24
N ASN A 29 -6.22 24.35 6.29
CA ASN A 29 -6.27 24.97 7.61
C ASN A 29 -6.09 26.50 7.55
N ASP A 30 -5.18 27.01 6.71
CA ASP A 30 -4.87 28.44 6.58
C ASP A 30 -5.80 29.23 5.65
N GLY A 31 -6.89 28.63 5.17
CA GLY A 31 -7.84 29.24 4.25
C GLY A 31 -7.43 29.21 2.78
N SER A 32 -6.25 28.68 2.43
CA SER A 32 -5.89 28.44 1.02
C SER A 32 -6.80 27.37 0.39
N PRO A 33 -7.09 27.45 -0.92
CA PRO A 33 -7.99 26.49 -1.57
C PRO A 33 -7.41 25.08 -1.49
N ALA A 34 -8.23 24.12 -1.07
CA ALA A 34 -7.86 22.71 -1.14
C ALA A 34 -7.92 22.21 -2.59
N GLY A 35 -7.39 21.01 -2.82
CA GLY A 35 -7.24 20.47 -4.16
C GLY A 35 -6.81 19.02 -4.16
N TYR A 36 -6.60 18.49 -5.35
CA TYR A 36 -6.14 17.13 -5.59
C TYR A 36 -5.21 17.12 -6.79
N TYR A 37 -4.42 16.06 -6.93
CA TYR A 37 -3.65 15.79 -8.13
C TYR A 37 -4.31 14.64 -8.89
N LEU A 38 -4.39 14.75 -10.21
CA LEU A 38 -5.02 13.76 -11.07
C LEU A 38 -4.09 13.37 -12.22
N ARG A 39 -4.00 12.06 -12.46
CA ARG A 39 -3.51 11.48 -13.71
C ARG A 39 -4.62 10.62 -14.29
N ARG A 40 -5.10 11.01 -15.48
CA ARG A 40 -6.14 10.25 -16.19
C ARG A 40 -5.51 9.12 -16.98
N SER A 41 -6.23 8.01 -17.07
CA SER A 41 -5.91 6.90 -17.96
C SER A 41 -7.09 6.69 -18.88
N HIS A 42 -6.98 7.22 -20.09
CA HIS A 42 -8.05 7.18 -21.08
C HIS A 42 -8.42 5.73 -21.41
N GLY A 43 -9.68 5.36 -21.22
CA GLY A 43 -10.19 3.99 -21.40
C GLY A 43 -10.26 3.15 -20.12
N SER A 44 -9.58 3.55 -19.05
CA SER A 44 -9.69 2.87 -17.76
C SER A 44 -10.93 3.35 -17.00
N LYS A 45 -11.73 2.39 -16.52
CA LYS A 45 -12.90 2.63 -15.66
C LYS A 45 -12.58 2.44 -14.17
N ARG A 46 -11.31 2.20 -13.83
CA ARG A 46 -10.82 2.04 -12.46
C ARG A 46 -10.29 3.36 -11.93
N TRP A 47 -10.67 3.70 -10.71
CA TRP A 47 -10.24 4.92 -10.02
C TRP A 47 -9.61 4.58 -8.68
N ILE A 48 -8.50 5.23 -8.37
CA ILE A 48 -7.87 5.21 -7.05
C ILE A 48 -7.82 6.64 -6.54
N VAL A 49 -8.49 6.88 -5.41
CA VAL A 49 -8.42 8.15 -4.67
C VAL A 49 -7.63 7.89 -3.40
N PHE A 50 -6.45 8.49 -3.32
CA PHE A 50 -5.52 8.30 -2.21
C PHE A 50 -5.49 9.49 -1.27
N LEU A 51 -5.69 9.25 0.03
CA LEU A 51 -5.64 10.23 1.09
C LEU A 51 -4.25 10.25 1.74
N GLU A 52 -3.56 11.38 1.65
CA GLU A 52 -2.28 11.59 2.34
C GLU A 52 -2.47 11.55 3.87
N GLY A 53 -1.41 11.13 4.58
CA GLY A 53 -1.36 11.13 6.03
C GLY A 53 -0.52 12.27 6.59
N GLY A 54 -0.20 12.20 7.88
CA GLY A 54 0.73 13.13 8.52
C GLY A 54 0.23 13.72 9.83
N TRP A 55 -0.12 12.86 10.80
CA TRP A 55 -0.58 13.26 12.14
C TRP A 55 -1.79 14.21 12.12
N TYR A 56 -2.02 14.95 13.20
CA TYR A 56 -3.12 15.89 13.38
C TYR A 56 -2.76 16.89 14.48
N CYS A 57 -3.60 17.89 14.71
CA CYS A 57 -3.48 18.79 15.86
C CYS A 57 -4.84 18.95 16.55
N TYR A 58 -4.86 18.99 17.88
CA TYR A 58 -6.07 18.74 18.69
C TYR A 58 -6.38 19.86 19.69
N ASP A 59 -5.58 20.91 19.72
CA ASP A 59 -5.81 22.15 20.48
C ASP A 59 -5.07 23.33 19.82
N HIS A 60 -5.29 24.55 20.33
CA HIS A 60 -4.65 25.75 19.79
C HIS A 60 -3.11 25.65 19.79
N ARG A 61 -2.51 25.14 20.89
CA ARG A 61 -1.05 25.02 21.04
C ARG A 61 -0.45 24.04 20.04
N SER A 62 -1.03 22.86 19.90
CA SER A 62 -0.58 21.83 18.96
C SER A 62 -0.74 22.30 17.52
N CYS A 63 -1.84 22.98 17.18
CA CYS A 63 -2.05 23.50 15.82
C CYS A 63 -1.09 24.65 15.48
N HIS A 64 -0.82 25.56 16.42
CA HIS A 64 0.17 26.62 16.21
C HIS A 64 1.59 26.04 16.06
N THR A 65 1.93 25.03 16.85
CA THR A 65 3.23 24.33 16.74
C THR A 65 3.36 23.63 15.39
N ARG A 66 2.30 22.94 14.96
CA ARG A 66 2.23 22.30 13.65
C ARG A 66 2.35 23.32 12.52
N TRP A 67 1.72 24.48 12.64
CA TRP A 67 1.84 25.56 11.66
C TRP A 67 3.27 26.07 11.51
N ALA A 68 3.98 26.23 12.64
CA ALA A 68 5.36 26.70 12.65
C ALA A 68 6.34 25.66 12.06
N ARG A 69 6.10 24.35 12.27
CA ARG A 69 7.06 23.28 11.91
C ARG A 69 6.70 22.49 10.65
N MET A 70 5.42 22.41 10.30
CA MET A 70 4.86 21.51 9.28
C MET A 70 3.82 22.22 8.41
N ARG A 71 4.12 23.44 7.98
CA ARG A 71 3.20 24.29 7.21
C ARG A 71 2.67 23.65 5.92
N HIS A 72 3.45 22.77 5.29
CA HIS A 72 3.07 22.04 4.07
C HIS A 72 1.87 21.09 4.27
N LEU A 73 1.57 20.69 5.52
CA LEU A 73 0.39 19.91 5.88
C LEU A 73 -0.78 20.76 6.39
N MET A 74 -0.72 22.08 6.18
CA MET A 74 -1.74 23.05 6.64
C MET A 74 -2.07 24.11 5.58
N SER A 75 -1.43 24.07 4.41
CA SER A 75 -1.58 25.08 3.35
C SER A 75 -1.28 24.48 1.98
N SER A 76 -2.00 24.92 0.95
CA SER A 76 -1.77 24.52 -0.44
C SER A 76 -0.88 25.49 -1.22
N LYS A 77 -0.44 26.60 -0.61
CA LYS A 77 0.29 27.69 -1.28
C LYS A 77 1.61 27.27 -1.92
N GLN A 78 2.25 26.21 -1.42
CA GLN A 78 3.55 25.71 -1.88
C GLN A 78 3.43 24.38 -2.62
N TRP A 79 2.22 23.94 -2.97
CA TRP A 79 2.04 22.72 -3.73
C TRP A 79 2.63 22.87 -5.15
N PRO A 80 3.42 21.89 -5.64
CA PRO A 80 3.88 21.91 -7.02
C PRO A 80 2.73 21.68 -8.00
N ASP A 81 2.92 22.04 -9.28
CA ASP A 81 1.91 21.78 -10.32
C ASP A 81 1.83 20.31 -10.72
N ILE A 82 2.94 19.58 -10.61
CA ILE A 82 3.06 18.16 -10.92
C ILE A 82 3.64 17.44 -9.71
N ARG A 83 3.05 16.31 -9.34
CA ARG A 83 3.53 15.43 -8.27
C ARG A 83 3.71 14.02 -8.80
N ASN A 84 4.90 13.48 -8.61
CA ASN A 84 5.18 12.07 -8.88
C ASN A 84 5.01 11.28 -7.59
N VAL A 85 4.02 10.39 -7.56
CA VAL A 85 3.79 9.49 -6.42
C VAL A 85 4.13 8.07 -6.86
N GLY A 86 4.73 7.30 -5.95
CA GLY A 86 5.09 5.91 -6.17
C GLY A 86 4.00 4.92 -5.76
N GLY A 87 4.40 3.67 -5.69
CA GLY A 87 3.60 2.54 -5.21
C GLY A 87 2.31 2.37 -6.01
N ILE A 88 1.18 2.30 -5.30
CA ILE A 88 -0.16 2.08 -5.87
C ILE A 88 -0.60 3.20 -6.84
N LEU A 89 0.03 4.37 -6.81
CA LEU A 89 -0.24 5.47 -7.74
C LEU A 89 0.81 5.58 -8.86
N SER A 90 1.79 4.70 -8.90
CA SER A 90 2.80 4.69 -9.97
C SER A 90 2.16 4.28 -11.30
N PRO A 91 2.46 4.98 -12.40
CA PRO A 91 2.08 4.55 -13.75
C PRO A 91 2.99 3.44 -14.30
N ASN A 92 4.06 3.07 -13.58
CA ASN A 92 5.01 2.06 -14.02
C ASN A 92 4.51 0.65 -13.66
N PRO A 93 4.28 -0.26 -14.63
CA PRO A 93 3.83 -1.62 -14.33
C PRO A 93 4.84 -2.44 -13.52
N ASP A 94 6.13 -2.14 -13.56
CA ASP A 94 7.13 -2.83 -12.74
C ASP A 94 7.01 -2.48 -11.25
N GLU A 95 6.50 -1.29 -10.94
CA GLU A 95 6.26 -0.80 -9.58
C GLU A 95 4.81 -1.08 -9.14
N ASN A 96 3.84 -0.95 -10.04
CA ASN A 96 2.42 -1.11 -9.79
C ASN A 96 1.80 -2.16 -10.73
N PRO A 97 1.95 -3.46 -10.43
CA PRO A 97 1.66 -4.51 -11.39
C PRO A 97 0.19 -4.60 -11.81
N TYR A 98 -0.76 -4.19 -10.96
CA TYR A 98 -2.19 -4.41 -11.20
C TYR A 98 -2.98 -3.13 -11.48
N TRP A 99 -2.55 -1.98 -10.97
CA TRP A 99 -3.30 -0.72 -11.08
C TRP A 99 -2.55 0.39 -11.82
N TRP A 100 -1.40 0.12 -12.45
CA TRP A 100 -0.63 1.15 -13.17
C TRP A 100 -1.44 1.94 -14.21
N ASN A 101 -2.48 1.34 -14.79
CA ASN A 101 -3.36 1.97 -15.77
C ASN A 101 -4.68 2.54 -15.19
N ALA A 102 -4.85 2.60 -13.86
CA ALA A 102 -6.03 3.23 -13.26
C ALA A 102 -5.96 4.76 -13.40
N ASN A 103 -7.10 5.43 -13.25
CA ASN A 103 -7.13 6.87 -13.00
C ASN A 103 -6.64 7.09 -11.56
N HIS A 104 -5.56 7.86 -11.41
CA HIS A 104 -4.91 8.08 -10.12
C HIS A 104 -5.22 9.47 -9.60
N VAL A 105 -5.71 9.53 -8.37
CA VAL A 105 -5.99 10.76 -7.65
C VAL A 105 -5.23 10.75 -6.33
N PHE A 106 -4.47 11.80 -6.07
CA PHE A 106 -3.80 12.03 -4.79
C PHE A 106 -4.38 13.28 -4.15
N VAL A 107 -4.93 13.14 -2.95
CA VAL A 107 -5.51 14.25 -2.19
C VAL A 107 -4.53 14.60 -1.06
N PRO A 108 -3.82 15.74 -1.16
CA PRO A 108 -2.87 16.12 -0.12
C PRO A 108 -3.58 16.50 1.17
N TYR A 109 -2.94 16.19 2.29
CA TYR A 109 -3.51 16.38 3.60
C TYR A 109 -3.12 17.74 4.17
N CYS A 110 -4.07 18.68 4.12
CA CYS A 110 -3.87 20.05 4.59
C CYS A 110 -4.83 20.52 5.68
N THR A 111 -5.51 19.57 6.35
CA THR A 111 -6.60 19.86 7.29
C THR A 111 -6.33 19.45 8.72
N SER A 112 -5.30 18.66 8.99
CA SER A 112 -4.84 18.34 10.37
C SER A 112 -5.90 17.72 11.29
N ASP A 113 -6.95 17.11 10.74
CA ASP A 113 -8.16 16.61 11.39
C ASP A 113 -8.44 15.13 11.14
N SER A 114 -7.44 14.38 10.70
CA SER A 114 -7.56 12.96 10.29
C SER A 114 -8.69 12.72 9.28
N TRP A 115 -8.93 13.69 8.40
CA TRP A 115 -9.98 13.67 7.38
C TRP A 115 -11.41 13.64 7.91
N SER A 116 -11.61 14.04 9.17
CA SER A 116 -12.94 14.03 9.80
C SER A 116 -13.65 15.39 9.78
N GLY A 117 -12.90 16.50 9.67
CA GLY A 117 -13.41 17.81 10.04
C GLY A 117 -14.48 18.36 9.10
N GLN A 118 -15.46 19.05 9.70
CA GLN A 118 -16.50 19.80 9.00
C GLN A 118 -16.54 21.29 9.39
N ARG A 119 -15.58 21.75 10.20
CA ARG A 119 -15.48 23.13 10.65
C ARG A 119 -15.03 24.04 9.51
N THR A 120 -15.97 24.80 8.96
CA THR A 120 -15.74 25.73 7.84
C THR A 120 -15.34 27.14 8.28
N VAL A 121 -15.58 27.47 9.54
CA VAL A 121 -15.24 28.77 10.14
C VAL A 121 -14.23 28.55 11.26
N PRO A 122 -13.16 29.35 11.36
CA PRO A 122 -12.22 29.25 12.47
C PRO A 122 -12.92 29.35 13.83
N SER A 123 -12.42 28.60 14.81
CA SER A 123 -12.89 28.74 16.20
C SER A 123 -12.38 30.06 16.80
N VAL A 124 -13.08 30.60 17.80
CA VAL A 124 -12.70 31.84 18.50
C VAL A 124 -11.26 31.78 19.00
N ASP A 125 -10.85 30.63 19.52
CA ASP A 125 -9.51 30.39 20.07
C ASP A 125 -8.53 29.80 19.05
N ASN A 126 -8.97 29.52 17.82
CA ASN A 126 -8.14 28.89 16.80
C ASN A 126 -8.48 29.36 15.39
N ARG A 127 -7.54 30.12 14.82
CA ARG A 127 -7.58 30.73 13.48
C ARG A 127 -7.51 29.76 12.28
N PHE A 128 -7.67 28.45 12.50
CA PHE A 128 -7.66 27.42 11.46
C PHE A 128 -9.05 26.83 11.22
N THR A 129 -9.34 26.49 9.96
CA THR A 129 -10.51 25.65 9.59
C THR A 129 -10.11 24.17 9.54
N PHE A 130 -11.09 23.26 9.64
CA PHE A 130 -10.85 21.81 9.62
C PHE A 130 -11.91 21.17 8.73
N MET A 131 -11.56 20.94 7.46
CA MET A 131 -12.53 20.60 6.39
C MET A 131 -12.23 19.27 5.71
N GLY A 132 -11.52 18.35 6.38
CA GLY A 132 -11.03 17.11 5.75
C GLY A 132 -12.15 16.25 5.16
N ALA A 133 -13.27 16.10 5.86
CA ALA A 133 -14.43 15.38 5.34
C ALA A 133 -15.03 16.08 4.12
N ILE A 134 -15.18 17.41 4.19
CA ILE A 134 -15.74 18.23 3.11
C ILE A 134 -14.86 18.17 1.86
N ILE A 135 -13.53 18.18 2.02
CA ILE A 135 -12.58 18.05 0.90
C ILE A 135 -12.80 16.72 0.18
N ILE A 136 -12.94 15.61 0.91
CA ILE A 136 -13.18 14.30 0.29
C ILE A 136 -14.46 14.33 -0.54
N GLU A 137 -15.55 14.87 0.00
CA GLU A 137 -16.83 14.98 -0.68
C GLU A 137 -16.70 15.79 -1.98
N GLN A 138 -16.11 16.98 -1.91
CA GLN A 138 -15.91 17.84 -3.08
C GLN A 138 -14.95 17.25 -4.11
N VAL A 139 -13.92 16.50 -3.69
CA VAL A 139 -13.05 15.75 -4.62
C VAL A 139 -13.90 14.76 -5.40
N ILE A 140 -14.71 13.91 -4.74
CA ILE A 140 -15.55 12.94 -5.43
C ILE A 140 -16.52 13.63 -6.41
N GLU A 141 -17.17 14.72 -5.98
CA GLU A 141 -18.06 15.51 -6.84
C GLU A 141 -17.34 16.12 -8.05
N ASN A 142 -16.14 16.67 -7.87
CA ASN A 142 -15.32 17.22 -8.96
C ASN A 142 -14.85 16.13 -9.94
N LEU A 143 -14.63 14.89 -9.48
CA LEU A 143 -14.21 13.79 -10.33
C LEU A 143 -15.35 13.21 -11.19
N LEU A 144 -16.61 13.34 -10.76
CA LEU A 144 -17.79 12.87 -11.51
C LEU A 144 -17.79 13.38 -12.97
N PRO A 145 -17.79 14.70 -13.25
CA PRO A 145 -17.77 15.20 -14.63
C PRO A 145 -16.45 14.89 -15.35
N LEU A 146 -15.37 14.63 -14.62
CA LEU A 146 -14.07 14.23 -15.18
C LEU A 146 -13.98 12.75 -15.60
N GLY A 147 -15.07 12.00 -15.42
CA GLY A 147 -15.23 10.64 -15.93
C GLY A 147 -15.50 9.58 -14.87
N LEU A 148 -15.48 9.95 -13.57
CA LEU A 148 -15.81 9.01 -12.50
C LEU A 148 -17.25 8.49 -12.62
N HIS A 149 -18.19 9.27 -13.17
CA HIS A 149 -19.58 8.83 -13.39
C HIS A 149 -19.72 7.56 -14.26
N ASN A 150 -18.71 7.25 -15.09
CA ASN A 150 -18.66 6.07 -15.97
C ASN A 150 -17.74 4.96 -15.45
N ALA A 151 -17.27 5.08 -14.20
CA ALA A 151 -16.39 4.09 -13.59
C ALA A 151 -17.11 2.76 -13.30
N THR A 152 -16.31 1.70 -13.13
CA THR A 152 -16.77 0.40 -12.62
C THR A 152 -16.29 0.15 -11.19
N SER A 153 -15.22 0.83 -10.78
CA SER A 153 -14.62 0.64 -9.46
C SER A 153 -13.97 1.93 -8.98
N LEU A 154 -14.20 2.26 -7.71
CA LEU A 154 -13.47 3.29 -6.98
C LEU A 154 -12.83 2.67 -5.74
N LEU A 155 -11.52 2.79 -5.65
CA LEU A 155 -10.73 2.44 -4.48
C LEU A 155 -10.39 3.71 -3.71
N LEU A 156 -10.99 3.88 -2.53
CA LEU A 156 -10.58 4.91 -1.56
C LEU A 156 -9.42 4.33 -0.73
N ALA A 157 -8.21 4.78 -1.00
CA ALA A 157 -7.00 4.34 -0.32
C ALA A 157 -6.42 5.48 0.54
N GLY A 158 -5.59 5.16 1.51
CA GLY A 158 -4.89 6.18 2.29
C GLY A 158 -3.93 5.56 3.28
N SER A 159 -2.89 6.33 3.64
CA SER A 159 -1.85 5.89 4.58
C SER A 159 -1.86 6.74 5.85
N SER A 160 -1.53 6.15 7.01
CA SER A 160 -1.44 6.85 8.30
C SER A 160 -2.79 7.50 8.69
N ALA A 161 -2.80 8.79 9.03
CA ALA A 161 -4.02 9.57 9.21
C ALA A 161 -4.97 9.49 7.99
N GLY A 162 -4.44 9.33 6.78
CA GLY A 162 -5.21 9.05 5.56
C GLY A 162 -5.90 7.69 5.59
N GLY A 163 -5.26 6.65 6.15
CA GLY A 163 -5.86 5.32 6.33
C GLY A 163 -7.00 5.33 7.34
N ALA A 164 -6.82 6.05 8.46
CA ALA A 164 -7.93 6.34 9.38
C ALA A 164 -9.05 7.13 8.68
N GLY A 165 -8.66 8.12 7.86
CA GLY A 165 -9.56 8.90 7.00
C GLY A 165 -10.37 8.04 6.03
N VAL A 166 -9.78 7.00 5.42
CA VAL A 166 -10.51 6.03 4.59
C VAL A 166 -11.64 5.42 5.41
N MET A 167 -11.34 4.86 6.58
CA MET A 167 -12.36 4.18 7.40
C MET A 167 -13.48 5.13 7.85
N LEU A 168 -13.13 6.37 8.22
CA LEU A 168 -14.09 7.39 8.66
C LEU A 168 -15.00 7.90 7.53
N ASN A 169 -14.55 7.86 6.28
CA ASN A 169 -15.26 8.46 5.14
C ASN A 169 -15.82 7.44 4.13
N LEU A 170 -15.46 6.16 4.23
CA LEU A 170 -15.79 5.14 3.22
C LEU A 170 -17.29 4.99 2.97
N GLU A 171 -18.09 4.93 4.04
CA GLU A 171 -19.56 4.85 3.92
C GLU A 171 -20.14 6.12 3.28
N LYS A 172 -19.57 7.29 3.58
CA LYS A 172 -20.04 8.55 3.00
C LYS A 172 -19.70 8.66 1.50
N VAL A 173 -18.52 8.21 1.09
CA VAL A 173 -18.15 8.12 -0.34
C VAL A 173 -19.04 7.13 -1.07
N LYS A 174 -19.34 5.98 -0.46
CA LYS A 174 -20.33 5.02 -0.99
C LYS A 174 -21.71 5.65 -1.13
N ASP A 175 -22.12 6.46 -0.15
CA ASP A 175 -23.40 7.16 -0.16
C ASP A 175 -23.49 8.23 -1.26
N LEU A 176 -22.43 9.01 -1.48
CA LEU A 176 -22.34 10.00 -2.57
C LEU A 176 -22.50 9.36 -3.95
N LEU A 177 -22.00 8.13 -4.11
CA LEU A 177 -22.03 7.41 -5.39
C LEU A 177 -23.24 6.47 -5.53
N LYS A 178 -24.24 6.55 -4.65
CA LYS A 178 -25.47 5.74 -4.73
C LYS A 178 -26.23 5.90 -6.05
N LEU A 179 -26.19 7.08 -6.65
CA LEU A 179 -26.82 7.36 -7.96
C LEU A 179 -26.00 6.78 -9.14
N HIS A 180 -24.83 6.23 -8.88
CA HIS A 180 -23.96 5.56 -9.85
C HIS A 180 -23.75 4.09 -9.46
N PRO A 181 -24.80 3.24 -9.51
CA PRO A 181 -24.77 1.87 -8.97
C PRO A 181 -23.74 0.95 -9.66
N ASN A 182 -23.25 1.33 -10.84
CA ASN A 182 -22.18 0.62 -11.54
C ASN A 182 -20.79 0.79 -10.88
N ILE A 183 -20.63 1.78 -9.99
CA ILE A 183 -19.37 2.06 -9.32
C ILE A 183 -19.31 1.27 -8.02
N LEU A 184 -18.42 0.28 -7.98
CA LEU A 184 -18.14 -0.46 -6.77
C LEU A 184 -17.12 0.28 -5.90
N VAL A 185 -17.58 0.79 -4.76
CA VAL A 185 -16.75 1.53 -3.80
C VAL A 185 -16.10 0.57 -2.80
N ARG A 186 -14.77 0.62 -2.70
CA ARG A 186 -13.96 -0.18 -1.77
C ARG A 186 -12.96 0.71 -1.03
N GLY A 187 -12.54 0.27 0.16
CA GLY A 187 -11.53 0.96 0.98
C GLY A 187 -10.22 0.18 1.11
N VAL A 188 -9.10 0.89 1.15
CA VAL A 188 -7.79 0.35 1.60
C VAL A 188 -7.22 1.26 2.67
N SER A 189 -7.16 0.78 3.89
CA SER A 189 -6.54 1.49 5.00
C SER A 189 -5.13 0.95 5.21
N ASP A 190 -4.11 1.76 4.94
CA ASP A 190 -2.71 1.47 5.23
C ASP A 190 -2.25 2.22 6.49
N SER A 191 -1.77 1.49 7.49
CA SER A 191 -1.18 2.08 8.70
C SER A 191 -2.13 3.05 9.44
N GLY A 192 -3.44 2.82 9.31
CA GLY A 192 -4.51 3.62 9.89
C GLY A 192 -5.23 2.94 11.06
N TRP A 193 -4.79 1.74 11.44
CA TRP A 193 -5.40 0.92 12.48
C TRP A 193 -4.64 1.05 13.80
N PHE A 194 -5.07 2.02 14.61
CA PHE A 194 -4.45 2.34 15.90
C PHE A 194 -5.16 1.65 17.08
N LEU A 195 -4.43 1.52 18.19
CA LEU A 195 -4.92 1.05 19.49
C LEU A 195 -5.11 2.23 20.45
N ASP A 196 -6.23 2.25 21.17
CA ASP A 196 -6.55 3.17 22.26
C ASP A 196 -6.01 2.63 23.60
N ARG A 197 -4.70 2.36 23.63
CA ARG A 197 -4.01 1.79 24.81
C ARG A 197 -3.29 2.87 25.64
N PRO A 198 -3.04 2.63 26.94
CA PRO A 198 -2.20 3.52 27.73
C PRO A 198 -0.74 3.51 27.21
N PRO A 199 -0.06 4.67 27.15
CA PRO A 199 1.35 4.74 26.74
C PRO A 199 2.25 4.02 27.75
N PHE A 200 3.46 3.67 27.34
CA PHE A 200 4.46 3.01 28.19
C PHE A 200 4.92 3.89 29.35
N SER A 201 5.21 5.16 29.07
CA SER A 201 5.55 6.15 30.08
C SER A 201 4.51 7.27 30.08
N SER A 202 3.90 7.51 31.24
CA SER A 202 3.03 8.65 31.47
C SER A 202 3.86 9.82 32.01
N HIS A 203 4.60 10.49 31.15
CA HIS A 203 5.08 11.83 31.50
C HIS A 203 3.85 12.74 31.60
N SER A 204 3.79 13.61 32.61
CA SER A 204 2.64 14.50 32.86
C SER A 204 2.23 15.35 31.65
N ASP A 205 3.17 15.55 30.72
CA ASP A 205 3.02 16.44 29.56
C ASP A 205 2.72 15.69 28.24
N SER A 206 2.78 14.35 28.22
CA SER A 206 2.52 13.56 27.00
C SER A 206 1.02 13.28 26.86
N ILE A 207 0.42 13.69 25.74
CA ILE A 207 -0.98 13.39 25.45
C ILE A 207 -1.13 11.95 24.96
N THR A 208 -2.15 11.24 25.43
CA THR A 208 -2.50 9.92 24.89
C THR A 208 -3.22 10.05 23.55
N SER A 209 -3.21 8.99 22.72
CA SER A 209 -3.99 8.95 21.48
C SER A 209 -5.49 9.19 21.73
N VAL A 210 -6.02 8.65 22.83
CA VAL A 210 -7.40 8.83 23.27
C VAL A 210 -7.70 10.29 23.60
N ASP A 211 -6.84 10.94 24.41
CA ASP A 211 -7.05 12.33 24.81
C ASP A 211 -6.90 13.28 23.63
N ALA A 212 -5.96 13.00 22.72
CA ALA A 212 -5.78 13.75 21.50
C ALA A 212 -7.04 13.70 20.62
N VAL A 213 -7.65 12.53 20.43
CA VAL A 213 -8.92 12.40 19.69
C VAL A 213 -10.08 13.07 20.44
N LYS A 214 -10.17 12.91 21.77
CA LYS A 214 -11.23 13.54 22.58
C LYS A 214 -11.19 15.07 22.50
N ARG A 215 -10.00 15.68 22.46
CA ARG A 215 -9.82 17.13 22.26
C ARG A 215 -10.01 17.55 20.80
N GLY A 216 -9.51 16.75 19.86
CA GLY A 216 -9.58 17.01 18.43
C GLY A 216 -11.00 16.96 17.89
N LEU A 217 -11.80 15.96 18.26
CA LEU A 217 -13.16 15.77 17.75
C LEU A 217 -14.03 17.04 17.83
N PRO A 218 -14.17 17.72 18.98
CA PRO A 218 -14.88 18.99 19.05
C PRO A 218 -14.16 20.13 18.31
N LEU A 219 -12.81 20.18 18.34
CA LEU A 219 -12.00 21.16 17.60
C LEU A 219 -12.05 21.02 16.08
N TRP A 220 -12.47 19.88 15.55
CA TRP A 220 -12.61 19.67 14.10
C TRP A 220 -14.06 19.70 13.62
N GLU A 221 -15.04 19.64 14.53
CA GLU A 221 -16.42 19.24 14.21
C GLU A 221 -16.41 17.89 13.44
N GLY A 222 -15.58 16.98 13.95
CA GLY A 222 -15.26 15.73 13.28
C GLY A 222 -16.52 14.89 13.03
N GLN A 223 -16.74 14.52 11.78
CA GLN A 223 -17.81 13.59 11.42
C GLN A 223 -17.46 12.17 11.85
N ILE A 224 -18.50 11.42 12.21
CA ILE A 224 -18.40 10.02 12.60
C ILE A 224 -19.40 9.21 11.77
N PRO A 225 -19.01 8.07 11.19
CA PRO A 225 -19.93 7.18 10.49
C PRO A 225 -21.18 6.88 11.32
N LYS A 226 -22.35 7.02 10.70
CA LYS A 226 -23.66 6.95 11.37
C LYS A 226 -23.79 5.70 12.26
N ASN A 227 -23.46 4.53 11.73
CA ASN A 227 -23.57 3.26 12.47
C ASN A 227 -22.62 3.20 13.68
N CYS A 228 -21.41 3.75 13.55
CA CYS A 228 -20.46 3.83 14.65
C CYS A 228 -20.90 4.83 15.72
N ARG A 229 -21.42 5.99 15.31
CA ARG A 229 -22.01 6.98 16.23
C ARG A 229 -23.18 6.41 17.01
N THR A 230 -24.03 5.60 16.38
CA THR A 230 -25.12 4.91 17.09
C THR A 230 -24.59 3.91 18.11
N LYS A 231 -23.56 3.12 17.75
CA LYS A 231 -22.94 2.13 18.64
C LYS A 231 -22.24 2.77 19.84
N TYR A 232 -21.56 3.91 19.65
CA TYR A 232 -20.81 4.63 20.67
C TYR A 232 -21.38 6.02 20.92
N HIS A 233 -22.68 6.10 21.21
CA HIS A 233 -23.42 7.36 21.35
C HIS A 233 -22.75 8.35 22.33
N PHE A 234 -22.35 7.87 23.51
CA PHE A 234 -21.72 8.68 24.55
C PHE A 234 -20.21 8.83 24.40
N GLU A 235 -19.57 8.02 23.55
CA GLU A 235 -18.11 7.98 23.38
C GLU A 235 -17.71 7.94 21.90
N PRO A 236 -18.14 8.92 21.07
CA PRO A 236 -17.95 8.88 19.62
C PRO A 236 -16.47 8.87 19.20
N TRP A 237 -15.55 9.34 20.06
CA TRP A 237 -14.11 9.26 19.86
C TRP A 237 -13.62 7.83 19.60
N ARG A 238 -14.33 6.80 20.11
CA ARG A 238 -14.00 5.39 19.88
C ARG A 238 -13.99 5.02 18.39
N CYS A 239 -14.73 5.75 17.57
CA CYS A 239 -14.80 5.51 16.13
C CYS A 239 -13.54 5.92 15.37
N TYR A 240 -12.55 6.58 16.00
CA TYR A 240 -11.25 6.81 15.36
C TYR A 240 -10.32 5.59 15.41
N PHE A 241 -10.68 4.55 16.16
CA PHE A 241 -9.88 3.35 16.32
C PHE A 241 -10.42 2.22 15.45
N GLY A 242 -9.60 1.73 14.52
CA GLY A 242 -10.01 0.84 13.43
C GLY A 242 -10.80 -0.38 13.91
N TYR A 243 -10.35 -1.06 14.96
CA TYR A 243 -11.02 -2.26 15.48
C TYR A 243 -12.40 -2.01 16.11
N ARG A 244 -12.67 -0.77 16.53
CA ARG A 244 -13.99 -0.37 17.06
C ARG A 244 -14.93 0.06 15.95
N LEU A 245 -14.39 0.74 14.94
CA LEU A 245 -15.12 1.25 13.78
C LEU A 245 -15.46 0.15 12.76
N TYR A 246 -14.50 -0.72 12.45
CA TYR A 246 -14.58 -1.75 11.40
C TYR A 246 -15.88 -2.58 11.42
N PRO A 247 -16.39 -3.07 12.57
CA PRO A 247 -17.64 -3.84 12.62
C PRO A 247 -18.89 -3.08 12.17
N THR A 248 -18.80 -1.77 11.97
CA THR A 248 -19.92 -0.91 11.55
C THR A 248 -19.86 -0.46 10.08
N ILE A 249 -18.75 -0.78 9.40
CA ILE A 249 -18.51 -0.51 7.98
C ILE A 249 -19.16 -1.61 7.13
N SER A 250 -19.91 -1.21 6.11
CA SER A 250 -20.60 -2.11 5.18
C SER A 250 -19.85 -2.28 3.86
N ALA A 251 -19.09 -1.27 3.45
CA ALA A 251 -18.25 -1.31 2.26
C ALA A 251 -17.07 -2.29 2.44
N PRO A 252 -16.64 -3.01 1.39
CA PRO A 252 -15.45 -3.84 1.47
C PRO A 252 -14.22 -3.00 1.84
N LEU A 253 -13.50 -3.43 2.88
CA LEU A 253 -12.30 -2.76 3.38
C LEU A 253 -11.14 -3.76 3.49
N PHE A 254 -10.02 -3.42 2.86
CA PHE A 254 -8.74 -4.10 3.04
C PHE A 254 -7.89 -3.33 4.05
N VAL A 255 -7.38 -4.03 5.07
CA VAL A 255 -6.55 -3.43 6.11
C VAL A 255 -5.10 -3.85 5.90
N PHE A 256 -4.22 -2.89 5.64
CA PHE A 256 -2.79 -3.08 5.78
C PHE A 256 -2.32 -2.45 7.09
N GLN A 257 -1.55 -3.19 7.90
CA GLN A 257 -1.03 -2.66 9.16
C GLN A 257 0.29 -3.31 9.55
N TRP A 258 1.32 -2.51 9.78
CA TRP A 258 2.54 -2.97 10.44
C TRP A 258 2.20 -3.38 11.88
N LEU A 259 2.59 -4.58 12.29
CA LEU A 259 2.36 -5.04 13.67
C LEU A 259 3.16 -4.24 14.70
N PHE A 260 4.24 -3.61 14.25
CA PHE A 260 5.05 -2.69 15.04
C PHE A 260 5.10 -1.33 14.35
N ASP A 261 3.94 -0.71 14.19
CA ASP A 261 3.82 0.58 13.52
C ASP A 261 4.52 1.70 14.31
N GLU A 262 5.42 2.42 13.65
CA GLU A 262 6.21 3.48 14.30
C GLU A 262 5.35 4.62 14.83
N ALA A 263 4.23 4.95 14.19
CA ALA A 263 3.35 6.01 14.67
C ALA A 263 2.60 5.58 15.94
N GLN A 264 2.20 4.31 16.05
CA GLN A 264 1.67 3.75 17.30
C GLN A 264 2.75 3.74 18.40
N MET A 265 3.96 3.26 18.09
CA MET A 265 5.08 3.23 19.05
C MET A 265 5.46 4.64 19.55
N THR A 266 5.39 5.63 18.66
CA THR A 266 5.62 7.04 19.00
C THR A 266 4.50 7.58 19.89
N ALA A 267 3.23 7.29 19.54
CA ALA A 267 2.08 7.69 20.36
C ALA A 267 2.07 7.03 21.75
N ASP A 268 2.68 5.85 21.87
CA ASP A 268 2.81 5.12 23.14
C ASP A 268 4.08 5.52 23.93
N ASN A 269 4.85 6.52 23.49
CA ASN A 269 6.10 6.96 24.12
C ASN A 269 7.18 5.87 24.26
N VAL A 270 7.27 4.96 23.29
CA VAL A 270 8.30 3.90 23.32
C VAL A 270 9.42 4.13 22.32
N GLY A 271 9.15 4.84 21.20
CA GLY A 271 10.18 5.13 20.19
C GLY A 271 10.95 3.87 19.78
N ALA A 272 12.25 4.02 19.53
CA ALA A 272 13.20 2.91 19.41
C ALA A 272 13.43 2.28 20.82
N PRO A 273 13.03 1.02 21.06
CA PRO A 273 13.10 0.42 22.40
C PRO A 273 14.55 0.18 22.84
N VAL A 274 14.97 0.73 23.97
CA VAL A 274 16.34 0.59 24.51
C VAL A 274 16.42 -0.20 25.82
N THR A 275 15.28 -0.68 26.32
CA THR A 275 15.19 -1.44 27.57
C THR A 275 14.30 -2.67 27.40
N LYS A 276 14.53 -3.71 28.23
CA LYS A 276 13.68 -4.91 28.26
C LYS A 276 12.19 -4.57 28.46
N GLN A 277 11.88 -3.59 29.31
CA GLN A 277 10.50 -3.20 29.59
C GLN A 277 9.81 -2.57 28.37
N GLN A 278 10.54 -1.74 27.62
CA GLN A 278 10.06 -1.17 26.35
C GLN A 278 9.82 -2.27 25.31
N TRP A 279 10.70 -3.28 25.26
CA TRP A 279 10.53 -4.47 24.42
C TRP A 279 9.30 -5.29 24.80
N ASP A 280 9.12 -5.61 26.08
CA ASP A 280 7.94 -6.32 26.57
C ASP A 280 6.64 -5.57 26.23
N TYR A 281 6.67 -4.23 26.27
CA TYR A 281 5.54 -3.41 25.88
C TYR A 281 5.24 -3.49 24.39
N ILE A 282 6.27 -3.42 23.52
CA ILE A 282 6.14 -3.54 22.06
C ILE A 282 5.63 -4.93 21.67
N HIS A 283 6.14 -6.00 22.27
CA HIS A 283 5.62 -7.35 22.01
C HIS A 283 4.13 -7.44 22.35
N LYS A 284 3.72 -6.97 23.54
CA LYS A 284 2.31 -6.88 23.91
C LYS A 284 1.49 -6.02 22.96
N MET A 285 2.09 -5.00 22.34
CA MET A 285 1.47 -4.18 21.29
C MET A 285 1.24 -4.96 20.02
N GLY A 286 2.24 -5.67 19.52
CA GLY A 286 2.09 -6.60 18.40
C GLY A 286 0.97 -7.61 18.65
N ASP A 287 0.97 -8.29 19.79
CA ASP A 287 -0.07 -9.26 20.16
C ASP A 287 -1.46 -8.64 20.26
N SER A 288 -1.56 -7.44 20.82
CA SER A 288 -2.83 -6.71 20.87
C SER A 288 -3.36 -6.40 19.47
N LEU A 289 -2.50 -5.92 18.56
CA LEU A 289 -2.87 -5.69 17.16
C LEU A 289 -3.34 -6.97 16.48
N ARG A 290 -2.62 -8.09 16.65
CA ARG A 290 -3.01 -9.41 16.13
C ARG A 290 -4.43 -9.80 16.56
N ASN A 291 -4.71 -9.64 17.84
CA ASN A 291 -6.02 -9.99 18.42
C ASN A 291 -7.13 -9.12 17.83
N THR A 292 -6.86 -7.85 17.51
CA THR A 292 -7.87 -7.00 16.84
C THR A 292 -8.20 -7.45 15.42
N PHE A 293 -7.32 -8.20 14.75
CA PHE A 293 -7.54 -8.68 13.40
C PHE A 293 -8.33 -9.98 13.32
N VAL A 294 -8.69 -10.64 14.43
CA VAL A 294 -9.39 -11.95 14.43
C VAL A 294 -10.65 -11.91 13.55
N ASN A 295 -11.41 -10.81 13.57
CA ASN A 295 -12.69 -10.66 12.85
C ASN A 295 -12.61 -9.79 11.57
N VAL A 296 -11.41 -9.48 11.07
CA VAL A 296 -11.20 -8.61 9.88
C VAL A 296 -11.17 -9.43 8.59
N SER A 297 -12.15 -9.29 7.69
CA SER A 297 -12.27 -10.19 6.53
C SER A 297 -11.07 -10.16 5.57
N ALA A 298 -10.42 -8.99 5.40
CA ALA A 298 -9.24 -8.84 4.57
C ALA A 298 -8.15 -8.01 5.27
N VAL A 299 -7.01 -8.63 5.54
CA VAL A 299 -5.90 -8.02 6.27
C VAL A 299 -4.55 -8.51 5.74
N PHE A 300 -3.58 -7.59 5.68
CA PHE A 300 -2.17 -7.86 5.44
C PHE A 300 -1.33 -7.19 6.54
N ALA A 301 -0.80 -7.98 7.47
CA ALA A 301 -0.14 -7.49 8.67
C ALA A 301 1.23 -8.16 8.91
N PRO A 302 2.31 -7.60 8.34
CA PRO A 302 3.67 -8.13 8.48
C PRO A 302 4.29 -7.73 9.82
N SER A 303 5.22 -8.55 10.29
CA SER A 303 5.95 -8.34 11.55
C SER A 303 7.19 -7.47 11.34
N CYS A 304 6.98 -6.21 10.97
CA CYS A 304 8.06 -5.23 10.75
C CYS A 304 7.83 -3.95 11.55
N ILE A 305 8.94 -3.27 11.86
CA ILE A 305 8.93 -1.89 12.36
C ILE A 305 8.99 -0.96 11.17
N SER A 306 7.88 -0.31 10.85
CA SER A 306 7.82 0.69 9.79
C SER A 306 6.54 1.50 9.92
N HIS A 307 6.35 2.45 9.00
CA HIS A 307 5.12 3.19 8.88
C HIS A 307 4.80 3.47 7.41
N SER A 308 3.54 3.21 7.03
CA SER A 308 3.01 3.34 5.66
C SER A 308 3.73 2.46 4.62
N VAL A 309 3.04 2.11 3.53
CA VAL A 309 3.63 1.29 2.46
C VAL A 309 3.10 1.62 1.07
N LEU A 310 1.82 2.01 0.93
CA LEU A 310 1.14 2.02 -0.37
C LEU A 310 1.73 2.99 -1.40
N THR A 311 2.47 4.01 -0.96
CA THR A 311 3.11 5.00 -1.85
C THR A 311 4.62 4.81 -1.98
N LYS A 312 5.18 3.80 -1.30
CA LYS A 312 6.60 3.45 -1.42
C LYS A 312 6.86 2.73 -2.74
N ARG A 313 7.99 3.01 -3.38
CA ARG A 313 8.34 2.49 -4.72
C ARG A 313 8.69 1.00 -4.73
N ASP A 314 8.92 0.44 -3.56
CA ASP A 314 9.32 -0.93 -3.29
C ASP A 314 8.23 -1.72 -2.56
N TRP A 315 7.00 -1.19 -2.45
CA TRP A 315 5.86 -1.86 -1.79
C TRP A 315 5.56 -3.26 -2.31
N GLN A 316 5.95 -3.56 -3.56
CA GLN A 316 5.83 -4.86 -4.22
C GLN A 316 6.81 -5.92 -3.70
N ILE A 317 7.87 -5.52 -3.00
CA ILE A 317 8.85 -6.43 -2.39
C ILE A 317 8.25 -7.10 -1.16
N LEU A 318 7.45 -6.37 -0.38
CA LEU A 318 6.86 -6.82 0.87
C LEU A 318 5.93 -8.03 0.69
N ARG A 319 6.20 -9.10 1.44
CA ARG A 319 5.50 -10.39 1.36
C ARG A 319 5.22 -10.95 2.75
N ILE A 320 4.16 -11.75 2.86
CA ILE A 320 3.93 -12.68 3.98
C ILE A 320 3.74 -14.04 3.35
N ASP A 321 4.49 -15.05 3.82
CA ASP A 321 4.67 -16.30 3.10
C ASP A 321 5.14 -15.99 1.65
N ASP A 322 4.57 -16.64 0.65
CA ASP A 322 4.86 -16.40 -0.78
C ASP A 322 3.96 -15.34 -1.44
N VAL A 323 3.20 -14.55 -0.67
CA VAL A 323 2.20 -13.61 -1.20
C VAL A 323 2.64 -12.18 -0.95
N SER A 324 2.87 -11.42 -2.04
CA SER A 324 3.17 -9.99 -1.96
C SER A 324 1.94 -9.14 -1.66
N LEU A 325 2.14 -7.95 -1.12
CA LEU A 325 1.05 -7.00 -0.84
C LEU A 325 0.19 -6.69 -2.09
N PRO A 326 0.77 -6.35 -3.28
CA PRO A 326 -0.04 -6.12 -4.48
C PRO A 326 -0.86 -7.35 -4.88
N GLN A 327 -0.30 -8.57 -4.74
CA GLN A 327 -1.00 -9.82 -5.04
C GLN A 327 -2.17 -10.05 -4.09
N ALA A 328 -1.98 -9.85 -2.79
CA ALA A 328 -3.02 -9.98 -1.78
C ALA A 328 -4.17 -8.99 -2.03
N LEU A 329 -3.84 -7.74 -2.33
CA LEU A 329 -4.82 -6.70 -2.64
C LEU A 329 -5.61 -7.02 -3.91
N ARG A 330 -4.95 -7.53 -4.96
CA ARG A 330 -5.62 -7.94 -6.21
C ARG A 330 -6.54 -9.13 -6.00
N CYS A 331 -6.07 -10.13 -5.26
CA CYS A 331 -6.85 -11.29 -4.83
C CYS A 331 -8.14 -10.86 -4.09
N TRP A 332 -8.02 -9.90 -3.17
CA TRP A 332 -9.18 -9.34 -2.48
C TRP A 332 -10.14 -8.56 -3.40
N GLU A 333 -9.61 -7.72 -4.30
CA GLU A 333 -10.42 -6.93 -5.25
C GLU A 333 -11.28 -7.85 -6.14
N LEU A 334 -10.71 -8.95 -6.63
CA LEU A 334 -11.40 -9.93 -7.48
C LEU A 334 -12.52 -10.67 -6.75
N ASN A 335 -12.34 -10.96 -5.46
CA ASN A 335 -13.33 -11.67 -4.64
C ASN A 335 -14.45 -10.78 -4.07
N THR A 336 -14.38 -9.47 -4.25
CA THR A 336 -15.36 -8.51 -3.72
C THR A 336 -16.31 -7.99 -4.81
N GLN A 337 -16.38 -8.68 -5.96
CA GLN A 337 -17.28 -8.34 -7.06
C GLN A 337 -18.75 -8.74 -6.74
N PRO A 338 -19.74 -7.92 -7.11
CA PRO A 338 -21.14 -8.05 -6.70
C PRO A 338 -21.90 -9.22 -7.35
N ASP A 339 -21.39 -9.80 -8.43
CA ASP A 339 -22.00 -10.97 -9.04
C ASP A 339 -21.41 -12.24 -8.42
N GLY A 340 -22.26 -13.03 -7.77
CA GLY A 340 -21.98 -14.36 -7.19
C GLY A 340 -21.46 -15.43 -8.17
N LYS A 341 -20.82 -15.06 -9.28
CA LYS A 341 -19.89 -15.92 -10.00
C LYS A 341 -18.64 -16.06 -9.14
N GLN A 342 -18.61 -17.09 -8.29
CA GLN A 342 -17.32 -17.66 -7.89
C GLN A 342 -16.57 -18.02 -9.18
N MET A 343 -15.61 -17.21 -9.60
CA MET A 343 -14.72 -17.59 -10.69
C MET A 343 -14.05 -18.90 -10.31
N THR A 344 -14.32 -19.93 -11.11
CA THR A 344 -13.72 -21.25 -10.95
C THR A 344 -12.20 -21.12 -11.02
N ASN A 345 -11.46 -22.01 -10.37
CA ASN A 345 -9.98 -21.97 -10.36
C ASN A 345 -9.34 -21.95 -11.78
N GLN A 346 -10.10 -22.31 -12.82
CA GLN A 346 -9.68 -22.25 -14.22
C GLN A 346 -9.79 -20.86 -14.86
N GLU A 347 -10.68 -19.99 -14.40
CA GLU A 347 -10.84 -18.61 -14.90
C GLU A 347 -9.93 -17.60 -14.16
N ARG A 348 -9.32 -17.98 -13.03
CA ARG A 348 -8.39 -17.13 -12.25
C ARG A 348 -7.03 -16.91 -12.91
N LEU A 349 -6.56 -17.85 -13.72
CA LEU A 349 -5.21 -17.80 -14.31
C LEU A 349 -5.08 -16.89 -15.55
N PRO A 350 -6.07 -16.82 -16.47
CA PRO A 350 -5.98 -15.93 -17.63
C PRO A 350 -6.04 -14.45 -17.25
N ASP A 351 -6.84 -14.07 -16.24
CA ASP A 351 -7.04 -12.67 -15.83
C ASP A 351 -5.91 -12.13 -14.93
N MET A 352 -5.07 -13.03 -14.40
CA MET A 352 -3.79 -12.72 -13.75
C MET A 352 -2.68 -12.38 -14.77
N LEU A 353 -2.84 -12.77 -16.04
CA LEU A 353 -1.84 -12.65 -17.11
C LEU A 353 -2.28 -11.70 -18.23
N SER A 354 -3.57 -11.36 -18.34
CA SER A 354 -4.10 -10.40 -19.32
C SER A 354 -3.66 -8.95 -19.04
N ASP A 355 -3.41 -8.62 -17.77
CA ASP A 355 -3.00 -7.28 -17.32
C ASP A 355 -1.48 -7.13 -17.08
N ALA A 356 -0.71 -8.21 -17.24
CA ALA A 356 0.76 -8.14 -17.19
C ALA A 356 1.31 -7.68 -18.55
N PRO A 357 2.28 -6.75 -18.60
CA PRO A 357 2.85 -6.33 -19.86
C PRO A 357 3.43 -7.54 -20.62
N LEU A 358 2.94 -7.76 -21.84
CA LEU A 358 3.56 -8.69 -22.79
C LEU A 358 4.99 -8.23 -23.03
N ASN A 359 5.94 -8.99 -22.46
CA ASN A 359 7.36 -8.71 -22.54
C ASN A 359 7.82 -8.97 -23.99
N ASN A 360 7.74 -7.94 -24.85
CA ASN A 360 8.24 -7.97 -26.21
C ASN A 360 9.77 -7.91 -26.21
N LYS A 361 10.42 -9.02 -25.84
CA LYS A 361 11.84 -9.23 -26.13
C LYS A 361 12.01 -9.65 -27.59
N SER A 362 11.91 -8.68 -28.50
CA SER A 362 12.43 -8.83 -29.86
C SER A 362 13.95 -8.64 -29.88
N SER A 363 14.66 -9.76 -29.97
CA SER A 363 16.02 -9.94 -30.50
C SER A 363 17.22 -9.37 -29.72
N ARG A 364 18.13 -10.26 -29.32
CA ARG A 364 19.47 -10.40 -29.94
C ARG A 364 20.15 -11.65 -29.39
N LYS A 365 20.24 -12.68 -30.23
CA LYS A 365 21.17 -13.81 -30.02
C LYS A 365 22.59 -13.25 -30.15
N LEU A 366 23.33 -13.21 -29.05
CA LEU A 366 24.79 -13.19 -29.11
C LEU A 366 25.27 -14.59 -29.50
N THR A 367 25.72 -14.75 -30.73
CA THR A 367 26.66 -15.81 -31.12
C THR A 367 28.00 -15.15 -31.37
N ARG A 368 28.97 -15.49 -30.52
CA ARG A 368 30.38 -15.13 -30.62
C ARG A 368 31.03 -16.07 -31.66
N ALA A 369 31.53 -15.52 -32.75
CA ALA A 369 32.52 -16.18 -33.63
C ALA A 369 33.37 -15.08 -34.30
N GLY A 370 34.68 -15.28 -34.28
CA GLY A 370 35.70 -14.25 -34.48
C GLY A 370 35.88 -13.76 -35.92
N ASN A 371 36.48 -12.56 -35.99
CA ASN A 371 37.01 -11.96 -37.20
C ASN A 371 38.33 -12.62 -37.60
N SER A 372 38.42 -13.05 -38.85
CA SER A 372 39.67 -13.01 -39.63
C SER A 372 39.31 -12.83 -41.11
N THR A 373 39.86 -11.77 -41.69
CA THR A 373 39.64 -11.27 -43.04
C THR A 373 40.44 -12.04 -44.10
N GLY A 374 39.77 -12.33 -45.22
CA GLY A 374 40.27 -12.17 -46.60
C GLY A 374 41.35 -13.10 -47.14
N LEU A 375 41.03 -13.87 -48.18
CA LEU A 375 41.47 -13.65 -49.57
C LEU A 375 41.22 -14.87 -50.50
N SER A 376 40.78 -14.53 -51.72
CA SER A 376 41.08 -15.16 -53.01
C SER A 376 40.43 -16.48 -53.49
N ALA A 377 39.77 -16.32 -54.65
CA ALA A 377 39.78 -17.15 -55.86
C ALA A 377 39.17 -18.56 -55.89
N GLY A 378 38.32 -18.76 -56.91
CA GLY A 378 38.42 -19.95 -57.75
C GLY A 378 37.13 -20.75 -58.01
N HIS A 379 36.70 -20.68 -59.27
CA HIS A 379 36.08 -21.78 -60.04
C HIS A 379 34.57 -22.11 -59.89
N GLN A 380 33.84 -21.62 -60.90
CA GLN A 380 33.17 -22.39 -61.96
C GLN A 380 32.23 -23.58 -61.62
N LYS A 381 31.11 -23.54 -62.36
CA LYS A 381 30.27 -24.63 -62.94
C LYS A 381 29.02 -25.08 -62.18
N THR A 382 27.90 -24.48 -62.63
CA THR A 382 26.75 -25.15 -63.27
C THR A 382 26.45 -26.61 -62.90
N ARG A 383 25.21 -26.88 -62.44
CA ARG A 383 24.28 -27.77 -63.17
C ARG A 383 22.85 -27.79 -62.59
N ARG A 384 21.90 -27.51 -63.48
CA ARG A 384 20.47 -27.85 -63.42
C ARG A 384 20.25 -29.37 -63.44
N ARG A 385 19.24 -29.87 -62.70
CA ARG A 385 18.14 -30.78 -63.14
C ARG A 385 17.43 -31.37 -61.91
N LYS A 386 16.15 -31.04 -61.67
CA LYS A 386 14.90 -31.70 -62.13
C LYS A 386 14.62 -33.07 -61.51
N ASN A 387 13.52 -33.08 -60.71
CA ASN A 387 12.46 -34.08 -60.55
C ASN A 387 12.80 -35.57 -60.49
N ARG A 388 12.31 -36.24 -59.42
CA ARG A 388 11.39 -37.38 -59.60
C ARG A 388 10.63 -37.76 -58.33
N ASN A 389 9.30 -37.75 -58.45
CA ASN A 389 8.35 -38.47 -57.62
C ASN A 389 8.64 -39.98 -57.59
N LYS A 390 8.46 -40.62 -56.42
CA LYS A 390 8.07 -42.03 -56.35
C LYS A 390 7.28 -42.34 -55.07
N LYS A 391 5.99 -42.63 -55.25
CA LYS A 391 5.11 -43.31 -54.29
C LYS A 391 5.54 -44.79 -54.15
N ARG A 392 5.48 -45.33 -52.92
CA ARG A 392 4.78 -46.57 -52.51
C ARG A 392 5.48 -47.25 -51.33
N GLY A 393 4.70 -47.73 -50.36
CA GLY A 393 5.11 -48.87 -49.53
C GLY A 393 4.60 -48.84 -48.09
N LYS A 394 3.34 -49.22 -47.86
CA LYS A 394 2.89 -49.70 -46.54
C LYS A 394 3.64 -51.00 -46.20
N LYS A 395 4.36 -51.04 -45.07
CA LYS A 395 4.73 -52.29 -44.38
C LYS A 395 4.54 -52.13 -42.88
N LYS A 396 3.61 -52.92 -42.34
CA LYS A 396 3.41 -53.16 -40.91
C LYS A 396 4.66 -53.84 -40.34
N ARG A 397 5.18 -53.34 -39.22
CA ARG A 397 6.00 -54.12 -38.27
C ARG A 397 5.52 -53.80 -36.85
N ARG A 398 5.09 -54.86 -36.16
CA ARG A 398 4.78 -54.89 -34.72
C ARG A 398 6.10 -54.99 -33.93
N GLY A 399 6.13 -54.36 -32.75
CA GLY A 399 6.98 -54.78 -31.63
C GLY A 399 8.05 -53.78 -31.19
N GLN A 400 7.72 -52.90 -30.23
CA GLN A 400 8.30 -52.85 -28.88
C GLN A 400 7.86 -51.56 -28.19
N ARG A 401 7.03 -51.71 -27.14
CA ARG A 401 6.65 -50.62 -26.22
C ARG A 401 7.90 -50.22 -25.43
N LYS A 402 8.44 -49.03 -25.69
CA LYS A 402 9.27 -48.31 -24.71
C LYS A 402 8.33 -47.46 -23.86
N SER A 403 8.34 -47.68 -22.55
CA SER A 403 7.63 -46.84 -21.58
C SER A 403 8.19 -45.41 -21.68
N VAL A 404 7.38 -44.51 -22.19
CA VAL A 404 7.64 -43.08 -22.01
C VAL A 404 7.24 -42.78 -20.58
N ASN A 405 8.25 -42.57 -19.73
CA ASN A 405 8.08 -42.03 -18.40
C ASN A 405 7.48 -40.63 -18.56
N THR A 406 6.16 -40.52 -18.45
CA THR A 406 5.47 -39.25 -18.25
C THR A 406 5.91 -38.72 -16.91
N ARG A 407 6.97 -37.90 -16.90
CA ARG A 407 7.21 -36.95 -15.81
C ARG A 407 5.99 -36.07 -15.73
N VAL A 408 5.13 -36.38 -14.77
CA VAL A 408 4.07 -35.50 -14.30
C VAL A 408 4.72 -34.16 -14.03
N ARG A 409 4.43 -33.16 -14.88
CA ARG A 409 4.69 -31.77 -14.54
C ARG A 409 3.98 -31.52 -13.21
N PRO A 410 4.65 -30.98 -12.18
CA PRO A 410 3.94 -30.63 -10.97
C PRO A 410 2.84 -29.67 -11.38
N GLN A 411 1.59 -30.09 -11.17
CA GLN A 411 0.46 -29.18 -11.25
C GLN A 411 0.80 -28.04 -10.30
N ARG A 412 1.05 -26.83 -10.82
CA ARG A 412 1.01 -25.62 -10.02
C ARG A 412 -0.36 -25.63 -9.37
N GLN A 413 -0.41 -25.99 -8.08
CA GLN A 413 -1.61 -25.83 -7.28
C GLN A 413 -2.07 -24.39 -7.49
N ALA A 414 -3.30 -24.21 -7.95
CA ALA A 414 -3.91 -22.89 -8.03
C ALA A 414 -3.81 -22.29 -6.62
N GLN A 415 -2.95 -21.30 -6.46
CA GLN A 415 -2.66 -20.70 -5.16
C GLN A 415 -3.98 -20.15 -4.62
N VAL A 416 -4.46 -20.74 -3.52
CA VAL A 416 -5.74 -20.35 -2.91
C VAL A 416 -5.60 -18.90 -2.48
N CYS A 417 -6.47 -18.04 -3.00
CA CYS A 417 -6.48 -16.60 -2.72
C CYS A 417 -6.81 -16.38 -1.23
N LYS A 418 -5.76 -16.14 -0.43
CA LYS A 418 -5.82 -15.93 1.02
C LYS A 418 -5.96 -14.43 1.29
N GLN A 419 -7.14 -14.02 1.77
CA GLN A 419 -7.45 -12.60 2.06
C GLN A 419 -6.96 -12.15 3.44
N ARG A 420 -6.61 -13.10 4.32
CA ARG A 420 -6.10 -12.84 5.67
C ARG A 420 -4.65 -13.32 5.78
N LEU A 421 -3.72 -12.37 5.72
CA LEU A 421 -2.29 -12.59 5.84
C LEU A 421 -1.79 -11.80 7.06
N VAL A 422 -1.69 -12.48 8.19
CA VAL A 422 -1.13 -11.91 9.42
C VAL A 422 0.11 -12.74 9.71
N GLU A 423 1.26 -12.09 9.85
CA GLU A 423 2.55 -12.76 10.08
C GLU A 423 2.47 -13.68 11.28
N ARG A 424 3.16 -14.82 11.35
CA ARG A 424 3.04 -15.70 12.53
C ARG A 424 4.04 -15.38 13.62
N CYS A 425 5.24 -14.98 13.22
CA CYS A 425 6.31 -14.67 14.16
C CYS A 425 5.97 -13.43 15.00
N SER A 426 6.15 -13.52 16.32
CA SER A 426 5.80 -12.48 17.30
C SER A 426 6.87 -11.40 17.47
N TRP A 427 8.00 -11.52 16.78
CA TRP A 427 9.18 -10.70 16.99
C TRP A 427 9.24 -9.54 15.96
N PRO A 428 9.55 -8.30 16.37
CA PRO A 428 9.69 -7.19 15.43
C PRO A 428 10.75 -7.45 14.38
N GLN A 429 10.48 -7.10 13.13
CA GLN A 429 11.45 -7.25 12.04
C GLN A 429 11.83 -8.69 11.70
N CYS A 430 11.02 -9.69 12.09
CA CYS A 430 11.28 -11.10 11.76
C CYS A 430 10.70 -11.56 10.41
N ASN A 431 10.17 -10.64 9.60
CA ASN A 431 9.78 -10.94 8.24
C ASN A 431 10.93 -10.56 7.28
N HIS A 432 11.41 -11.51 6.47
CA HIS A 432 12.56 -11.29 5.58
C HIS A 432 12.35 -10.21 4.51
N SER A 433 11.11 -9.82 4.24
CA SER A 433 10.77 -8.75 3.30
C SER A 433 10.55 -7.39 3.98
N CYS A 434 10.90 -7.26 5.26
CA CYS A 434 10.79 -6.00 5.95
C CYS A 434 11.67 -4.92 5.30
N PRO A 435 11.20 -3.66 5.27
CA PRO A 435 12.04 -2.56 4.87
C PRO A 435 13.21 -2.41 5.85
N LYS A 436 14.35 -1.97 5.33
CA LYS A 436 15.50 -1.63 6.16
C LYS A 436 15.12 -0.57 7.20
N LEU A 437 15.80 -0.66 8.33
CA LEU A 437 15.64 0.29 9.43
C LEU A 437 16.52 1.50 9.18
N HIS A 438 16.06 2.65 9.65
CA HIS A 438 16.81 3.90 9.58
C HIS A 438 17.00 4.46 10.98
N ASN A 439 18.18 5.04 11.21
CA ASN A 439 18.45 5.76 12.44
C ASN A 439 17.52 6.99 12.54
N PRO A 440 16.75 7.14 13.63
CA PRO A 440 15.79 8.24 13.75
C PRO A 440 16.43 9.63 13.86
N PHE A 441 17.74 9.72 14.14
CA PHE A 441 18.48 10.98 14.27
C PHE A 441 19.33 11.30 13.03
N THR A 442 20.00 10.31 12.44
CA THR A 442 20.87 10.52 11.27
C THR A 442 20.21 10.21 9.93
N GLY A 443 19.14 9.40 9.93
CA GLY A 443 18.47 8.90 8.72
C GLY A 443 19.24 7.80 7.99
N GLU A 444 20.42 7.40 8.48
CA GLU A 444 21.24 6.36 7.88
C GLU A 444 20.62 4.98 8.05
N GLU A 445 20.80 4.10 7.07
CA GLU A 445 20.39 2.71 7.17
C GLU A 445 21.14 2.04 8.34
N MET A 446 20.40 1.33 9.20
CA MET A 446 20.99 0.56 10.29
C MET A 446 20.84 -0.92 10.02
N ASP A 447 21.90 -1.68 10.29
CA ASP A 447 21.82 -3.13 10.35
C ASP A 447 20.94 -3.55 11.53
N PHE A 448 20.26 -4.67 11.42
CA PHE A 448 19.45 -5.26 12.48
C PHE A 448 20.26 -5.58 13.75
N ILE A 449 21.52 -6.02 13.64
CA ILE A 449 22.39 -6.22 14.83
C ILE A 449 22.80 -4.87 15.43
N GLU A 450 23.08 -3.88 14.59
CA GLU A 450 23.43 -2.53 15.04
C GLU A 450 22.25 -1.86 15.74
N LEU A 451 21.05 -2.12 15.25
CA LEU A 451 19.80 -1.80 15.91
C LEU A 451 19.72 -2.51 17.28
N LEU A 452 19.93 -3.83 17.37
CA LEU A 452 19.96 -4.56 18.66
C LEU A 452 20.98 -4.00 19.66
N LYS A 453 22.14 -3.56 19.17
CA LYS A 453 23.17 -2.92 19.99
C LYS A 453 22.78 -1.50 20.40
N SER A 454 22.19 -0.71 19.50
CA SER A 454 21.64 0.62 19.80
C SER A 454 20.51 0.56 20.84
N PHE A 455 19.87 -0.61 20.97
CA PHE A 455 18.83 -0.93 21.93
C PHE A 455 19.34 -1.36 23.31
N GLY A 456 20.63 -1.19 23.61
CA GLY A 456 21.20 -1.50 24.92
C GLY A 456 21.09 -2.98 25.32
N LEU A 457 20.77 -3.86 24.36
CA LEU A 457 20.75 -5.30 24.61
C LEU A 457 22.17 -5.77 24.85
N ASP A 458 22.37 -6.43 25.99
CA ASP A 458 23.59 -7.14 26.23
C ASP A 458 23.66 -8.33 25.26
N MET A 459 24.45 -8.16 24.21
CA MET A 459 24.61 -9.17 23.18
C MET A 459 25.15 -10.49 23.75
N LYS A 460 25.83 -10.49 24.91
CA LYS A 460 26.18 -11.73 25.61
C LYS A 460 24.96 -12.46 26.14
N SER A 461 24.01 -11.74 26.73
CA SER A 461 22.74 -12.31 27.18
C SER A 461 21.90 -12.86 26.02
N VAL A 462 21.89 -12.17 24.87
CA VAL A 462 21.23 -12.65 23.65
C VAL A 462 21.91 -13.91 23.11
N ALA A 463 23.24 -13.89 23.01
CA ALA A 463 24.03 -15.05 22.58
C ALA A 463 23.79 -16.26 23.49
N ASN A 464 23.77 -16.06 24.80
CA ASN A 464 23.46 -17.09 25.79
C ASN A 464 22.04 -17.64 25.66
N ALA A 465 21.04 -16.79 25.42
CA ALA A 465 19.64 -17.21 25.21
C ALA A 465 19.46 -17.99 23.89
N LEU A 466 20.25 -17.66 22.87
CA LEU A 466 20.29 -18.35 21.59
C LEU A 466 21.23 -19.58 21.60
N GLY A 467 21.96 -19.83 22.69
CA GLY A 467 22.88 -20.96 22.81
C GLY A 467 24.10 -20.88 21.87
N ILE A 468 24.47 -19.68 21.42
CA ILE A 468 25.59 -19.43 20.50
C ILE A 468 26.62 -18.51 21.14
N ASP A 469 27.85 -18.54 20.66
CA ASP A 469 28.87 -17.62 21.17
C ASP A 469 28.70 -16.20 20.60
N ILE A 470 29.21 -15.22 21.35
CA ILE A 470 29.09 -13.80 21.04
C ILE A 470 29.80 -13.40 19.74
N HIS A 471 30.87 -14.10 19.35
CA HIS A 471 31.59 -13.81 18.11
C HIS A 471 30.80 -14.32 16.91
N THR A 472 30.22 -15.51 17.01
CA THR A 472 29.29 -16.05 16.02
C THR A 472 28.07 -15.15 15.86
N LEU A 473 27.42 -14.72 16.96
CA LEU A 473 26.28 -13.80 16.89
C LEU A 473 26.64 -12.45 16.24
N ASN A 474 27.84 -11.91 16.50
CA ASN A 474 28.26 -10.62 15.93
C ASN A 474 28.66 -10.68 14.45
N ASN A 475 29.04 -11.86 13.96
CA ASN A 475 29.44 -12.08 12.58
C ASN A 475 28.33 -12.75 11.74
N MET A 476 27.21 -13.06 12.37
CA MET A 476 26.05 -13.68 11.75
C MET A 476 25.39 -12.69 10.80
N ASP A 477 25.06 -13.15 9.60
CA ASP A 477 24.29 -12.32 8.68
C ASP A 477 22.82 -12.19 9.13
N HIS A 478 22.12 -11.24 8.54
CA HIS A 478 20.73 -10.96 8.88
C HIS A 478 19.82 -12.19 8.75
N ASP A 479 20.03 -13.02 7.72
CA ASP A 479 19.19 -14.17 7.44
C ASP A 479 19.41 -15.31 8.44
N GLU A 480 20.66 -15.56 8.83
CA GLU A 480 21.01 -16.54 9.87
C GLU A 480 20.43 -16.15 11.24
N LEU A 481 20.50 -14.86 11.61
CA LEU A 481 19.96 -14.38 12.87
C LEU A 481 18.42 -14.42 12.89
N LEU A 482 17.76 -14.07 11.78
CA LEU A 482 16.31 -14.19 11.66
C LEU A 482 15.85 -15.64 11.79
N ASN A 483 16.58 -16.57 11.17
CA ASN A 483 16.29 -18.00 11.25
C ASN A 483 16.35 -18.51 12.69
N LEU A 484 17.31 -18.05 13.50
CA LEU A 484 17.38 -18.42 14.91
C LEU A 484 16.21 -17.86 15.74
N LEU A 485 15.86 -16.58 15.53
CA LEU A 485 14.76 -15.92 16.25
C LEU A 485 13.39 -16.48 15.87
N THR A 486 13.22 -16.93 14.63
CA THR A 486 11.96 -17.52 14.13
C THR A 486 11.82 -19.00 14.46
N GLN A 487 12.92 -19.75 14.61
CA GLN A 487 12.90 -21.18 14.97
C GLN A 487 12.55 -21.43 16.45
N GLN A 488 12.84 -20.49 17.35
CA GLN A 488 12.48 -20.60 18.77
C GLN A 488 10.99 -20.33 19.07
N ALA A 489 10.18 -19.98 18.05
CA ALA A 489 8.76 -19.68 18.20
C ALA A 489 7.81 -20.87 17.92
N ASN A 490 8.34 -22.11 17.80
CA ASN A 490 7.55 -23.34 17.65
C ASN A 490 7.36 -24.07 18.97
#